data_AF-A0A5R2MUM4-F1
#
_entry.id   AF-A0A5R2MUM4-F1
#
_cell.length_a   1.000
_cell.length_b   1.000
_cell.length_c   1.000
_cell.angle_alpha   90.00
_cell.angle_beta   90.00
_cell.angle_gamma   90.00
#
_symmetry.space_group_name_H-M   'P 1'
#
loop_
_entity.id
_entity.type
_entity.pdbx_description
1 polymer ?
#
loop_
_entity_poly.entity_id
_entity_poly.type
_entity_poly.pdbx_seq_one_letter_code
_entity_poly.pdbx_strand_id
1 'polypeptide(L)'
;FHLFIQTEFMKSGGRCEHVVSDNGFDWTLLGSAIDALPGTDEDGIYDPHPALIGGKRYIVYSGMPRFTKVPQPDIYLARSQSDSWFGPWKRVGKILDHAHLP
;
A
#
# COMPACT_ATOMS: atom_id res chain seq x y z
N PHE A 1 14.10 3.56 11.37
CA PHE A 1 13.61 2.50 10.45
C PHE A 1 12.15 2.74 10.12
N HIS A 2 11.73 2.37 8.91
CA HIS A 2 10.34 2.45 8.44
C HIS A 2 9.91 1.08 7.97
N LEU A 3 8.72 0.65 8.37
CA LEU A 3 8.12 -0.58 7.91
C LEU A 3 6.65 -0.30 7.59
N PHE A 4 6.20 -0.88 6.48
CA PHE A 4 4.84 -0.76 5.98
C PHE A 4 4.22 -2.15 6.02
N ILE A 5 3.06 -2.28 6.67
CA ILE A 5 2.47 -3.58 7.02
C ILE A 5 1.03 -3.62 6.56
N GLN A 6 0.65 -4.69 5.87
CA GLN A 6 -0.76 -4.97 5.63
C GLN A 6 -1.44 -5.46 6.92
N THR A 7 -2.66 -5.00 7.15
CA THR A 7 -3.43 -5.33 8.37
C THR A 7 -4.26 -6.58 8.18
N GLU A 8 -5.33 -6.47 7.40
CA GLU A 8 -6.16 -7.61 7.04
C GLU A 8 -5.57 -8.36 5.84
N PHE A 9 -5.80 -9.67 5.74
CA PHE A 9 -5.47 -10.47 4.55
C PHE A 9 -6.77 -11.04 3.96
N MET A 10 -6.95 -10.89 2.64
CA MET A 10 -8.18 -11.26 1.91
C MET A 10 -9.47 -10.75 2.59
N LYS A 11 -9.54 -9.45 2.91
CA LYS A 11 -10.72 -8.82 3.48
C LYS A 11 -10.84 -7.36 3.04
N SER A 12 -12.08 -6.95 2.76
CA SER A 12 -12.43 -5.54 2.52
C SER A 12 -12.05 -4.66 3.71
N GLY A 13 -11.55 -3.47 3.44
CA GLY A 13 -11.07 -2.52 4.42
C GLY A 13 -9.61 -2.69 4.83
N GLY A 14 -8.87 -3.63 4.22
CA GLY A 14 -7.44 -3.86 4.46
C GLY A 14 -6.58 -2.61 4.22
N ARG A 15 -5.70 -2.26 5.17
CA ARG A 15 -4.89 -1.02 5.13
C ARG A 15 -3.40 -1.33 5.11
N CYS A 16 -2.62 -0.39 4.58
CA CYS A 16 -1.16 -0.34 4.76
C CYS A 16 -0.82 0.57 5.94
N GLU A 17 -0.48 -0.02 7.08
CA GLU A 17 -0.03 0.70 8.27
C GLU A 17 1.44 1.10 8.15
N HIS A 18 1.79 2.24 8.74
CA HIS A 18 3.17 2.70 8.87
C HIS A 18 3.62 2.58 10.32
N VAL A 19 4.67 1.77 10.54
CA VAL A 19 5.34 1.66 11.83
C VAL A 19 6.79 2.18 11.71
N VAL A 20 7.26 2.79 12.79
CA VAL A 20 8.64 3.29 12.89
C VAL A 20 9.35 2.70 14.08
N SER A 21 10.67 2.64 13.99
CA SER A 21 11.54 2.19 15.06
C SER A 21 12.86 2.94 15.00
N ASP A 22 13.40 3.30 16.16
CA ASP A 22 14.73 3.92 16.26
C ASP A 22 15.85 2.87 16.37
N ASN A 23 15.52 1.65 16.79
CA ASN A 23 16.50 0.57 17.01
C ASN A 23 16.28 -0.68 16.14
N GLY A 24 15.18 -0.76 15.41
CA GLY A 24 14.79 -1.90 14.57
C GLY A 24 14.10 -3.04 15.32
N PHE A 25 13.91 -2.92 16.63
CA PHE A 25 13.33 -3.98 17.50
C PHE A 25 12.04 -3.53 18.19
N ASP A 26 11.99 -2.27 18.66
CA ASP A 26 10.81 -1.68 19.28
C ASP A 26 10.08 -0.79 18.27
N TRP A 27 8.81 -1.09 18.02
CA TRP A 27 8.05 -0.47 16.94
C TRP A 27 6.87 0.34 17.46
N THR A 28 6.71 1.55 16.92
CA THR A 28 5.58 2.44 17.18
C THR A 28 4.70 2.52 15.94
N LEU A 29 3.41 2.26 16.10
CA LEU A 29 2.41 2.46 15.05
C LEU A 29 2.09 3.96 14.92
N LEU A 30 2.29 4.52 13.72
CA LEU A 30 1.92 5.91 13.42
C LEU A 30 0.52 6.03 12.82
N GLY A 31 0.00 4.94 12.26
CA GLY A 31 -1.28 4.87 11.59
C GLY A 31 -1.14 4.54 10.10
N SER A 32 -2.26 4.64 9.40
CA SER A 32 -2.38 4.17 8.02
C SER A 32 -1.63 5.09 7.05
N ALA A 33 -0.70 4.53 6.28
CA ALA A 33 -0.10 5.20 5.14
C ALA A 33 -1.03 5.20 3.92
N ILE A 34 -1.78 4.12 3.73
CA ILE A 34 -2.75 3.95 2.63
C ILE A 34 -3.97 3.22 3.18
N ASP A 35 -5.10 3.92 3.23
CA ASP A 35 -6.40 3.33 3.54
C ASP A 35 -7.03 2.66 2.32
N ALA A 36 -7.75 1.56 2.52
CA ALA A 36 -8.62 1.02 1.48
C ALA A 36 -9.66 2.05 1.01
N LEU A 37 -10.09 1.90 -0.24
CA LEU A 37 -11.20 2.65 -0.83
C LEU A 37 -12.39 1.69 -1.03
N PRO A 38 -13.38 1.69 -0.11
CA PRO A 38 -14.48 0.73 -0.15
C PRO A 38 -15.26 0.79 -1.47
N GLY A 39 -15.58 -0.39 -2.00
CA GLY A 39 -16.35 -0.55 -3.23
C GLY A 39 -15.58 -0.26 -4.52
N THR A 40 -14.26 -0.14 -4.46
CA THR A 40 -13.39 0.10 -5.63
C THR A 40 -12.46 -1.09 -5.89
N ASP A 41 -11.55 -0.96 -6.86
CA ASP A 41 -10.47 -1.92 -7.09
C ASP A 41 -9.36 -1.86 -6.01
N GLU A 42 -9.46 -0.90 -5.08
CA GLU A 42 -8.62 -0.77 -3.89
C GLU A 42 -9.43 -1.03 -2.60
N ASP A 43 -10.42 -1.92 -2.66
CA ASP A 43 -11.26 -2.33 -1.52
C ASP A 43 -10.45 -3.01 -0.38
N GLY A 44 -9.25 -3.49 -0.67
CA GLY A 44 -8.22 -3.81 0.32
C GLY A 44 -6.81 -3.53 -0.21
N ILE A 45 -5.87 -3.22 0.69
CA ILE A 45 -4.47 -2.90 0.39
C ILE A 45 -3.55 -4.01 0.91
N TYR A 46 -2.74 -4.61 0.04
CA TYR A 46 -1.80 -5.69 0.37
C TYR A 46 -0.37 -5.42 -0.07
N ASP A 47 0.53 -6.22 0.52
CA ASP A 47 1.94 -6.37 0.13
C ASP A 47 2.65 -5.04 -0.19
N PRO A 48 2.65 -4.06 0.73
CA PRO A 48 3.29 -2.78 0.48
C PRO A 48 4.81 -2.95 0.32
N HIS A 49 5.33 -2.38 -0.75
CA HIS A 49 6.75 -2.38 -1.10
C HIS A 49 7.26 -0.94 -1.23
N PRO A 50 7.91 -0.40 -0.18
CA PRO A 50 8.50 0.94 -0.23
C PRO A 50 9.72 0.98 -1.16
N ALA A 51 9.80 2.00 -2.03
CA ALA A 51 10.88 2.16 -3.00
C ALA A 51 11.39 3.61 -3.08
N LEU A 52 12.70 3.78 -3.31
CA LEU A 52 13.34 5.08 -3.58
C LEU A 52 13.82 5.10 -5.04
N ILE A 53 13.16 5.88 -5.89
CA ILE A 53 13.44 5.94 -7.33
C ILE A 53 13.68 7.40 -7.70
N GLY A 54 14.86 7.71 -8.25
CA GLY A 54 15.22 9.09 -8.63
C GLY A 54 15.14 10.09 -7.47
N GLY A 55 15.46 9.65 -6.24
CA GLY A 55 15.35 10.47 -5.03
C GLY A 55 13.93 10.70 -4.53
N LYS A 56 12.92 10.09 -5.17
CA LYS A 56 11.50 10.18 -4.79
C LYS A 56 11.05 8.89 -4.12
N ARG A 57 10.20 9.01 -3.11
CA ARG A 57 9.70 7.88 -2.32
C ARG A 57 8.35 7.43 -2.84
N TYR A 58 8.23 6.13 -3.04
CA TYR A 58 7.03 5.46 -3.52
C TYR A 58 6.68 4.28 -2.62
N ILE A 59 5.42 3.87 -2.65
CA ILE A 59 4.96 2.57 -2.18
C ILE A 59 4.28 1.91 -3.38
N VAL A 60 4.82 0.79 -3.83
CA VAL A 60 4.09 -0.15 -4.67
C VAL A 60 3.21 -0.97 -3.74
N TYR A 61 1.98 -1.27 -4.14
CA TYR A 61 1.08 -2.09 -3.33
C TYR A 61 0.10 -2.86 -4.22
N SER A 62 -0.45 -3.93 -3.69
CA SER A 62 -1.51 -4.70 -4.34
C SER A 62 -2.86 -4.13 -3.92
N GLY A 63 -3.66 -3.70 -4.90
CA GLY A 63 -5.03 -3.21 -4.70
C GLY A 63 -6.02 -4.34 -4.99
N MET A 64 -6.76 -4.72 -3.97
CA MET A 64 -7.71 -5.83 -4.03
C MET A 64 -9.13 -5.32 -4.28
N PRO A 65 -9.80 -5.73 -5.37
CA PRO A 65 -11.20 -5.42 -5.58
C PRO A 65 -12.09 -6.20 -4.62
N ARG A 66 -13.35 -5.78 -4.52
CA ARG A 66 -14.37 -6.59 -3.85
C ARG A 66 -14.52 -7.95 -4.54
N PHE A 67 -14.63 -9.01 -3.75
CA PHE A 67 -14.67 -10.37 -4.27
C PHE A 67 -15.73 -11.24 -3.59
N THR A 68 -16.16 -12.29 -4.29
CA THR A 68 -16.97 -13.40 -3.75
C THR A 68 -16.23 -14.74 -3.77
N LYS A 69 -15.06 -14.77 -4.41
CA LYS A 69 -14.12 -15.90 -4.53
C LYS A 69 -12.69 -15.38 -4.31
N VAL A 70 -11.64 -16.20 -4.51
CA VAL A 70 -10.24 -15.75 -4.36
C VAL A 70 -9.99 -14.45 -5.14
N PRO A 71 -9.58 -13.34 -4.49
CA PRO A 71 -9.36 -12.07 -5.17
C PRO A 71 -8.14 -12.13 -6.10
N GLN A 72 -8.16 -11.33 -7.16
CA GLN A 72 -7.04 -11.10 -8.08
C GLN A 72 -6.64 -9.62 -7.96
N PRO A 73 -5.71 -9.26 -7.05
CA PRO A 73 -5.36 -7.88 -6.81
C PRO A 73 -4.39 -7.34 -7.88
N ASP A 74 -4.69 -6.18 -8.45
CA ASP A 74 -3.77 -5.50 -9.36
C ASP A 74 -2.67 -4.75 -8.61
N ILE A 75 -1.59 -4.35 -9.31
CA ILE A 75 -0.48 -3.62 -8.69
C ILE A 75 -0.64 -2.12 -8.92
N TYR A 76 -0.55 -1.36 -7.85
CA TYR A 76 -0.69 0.09 -7.79
C TYR A 76 0.58 0.77 -7.28
N LEU A 77 0.64 2.08 -7.50
CA LEU A 77 1.72 2.94 -7.06
C LEU A 77 1.16 4.16 -6.33
N ALA A 78 1.73 4.46 -5.16
CA ALA A 78 1.56 5.74 -4.47
C ALA A 78 2.91 6.44 -4.34
N ARG A 79 2.90 7.78 -4.39
CA ARG A 79 4.08 8.63 -4.25
C ARG A 79 3.95 9.51 -3.01
N SER A 80 5.01 9.62 -2.24
CA SER A 80 5.08 10.59 -1.15
C SER A 80 5.06 12.02 -1.71
N GLN A 81 4.17 12.86 -1.19
CA GLN A 81 4.09 14.27 -1.59
C GLN A 81 5.13 15.14 -0.89
N SER A 82 5.59 14.75 0.29
CA SER A 82 6.65 15.43 1.04
C SER A 82 8.06 14.94 0.68
N ASP A 83 8.15 13.94 -0.21
CA ASP A 83 9.35 13.15 -0.45
C ASP A 83 9.94 12.54 0.83
N SER A 84 9.17 12.35 1.91
CA SER A 84 9.56 11.61 3.12
C SER A 84 8.81 10.27 3.24
N TRP A 85 9.28 9.39 4.13
CA TRP A 85 8.58 8.13 4.43
C TRP A 85 7.32 8.30 5.29
N PHE A 86 7.03 9.51 5.78
CA PHE A 86 5.84 9.81 6.58
C PHE A 86 4.62 10.22 5.73
N GLY A 87 4.75 10.20 4.40
CA GLY A 87 3.70 10.68 3.50
C GLY A 87 3.50 12.20 3.58
N PRO A 88 2.31 12.75 3.24
CA PRO A 88 1.14 12.01 2.78
C PRO A 88 1.38 11.33 1.42
N TRP A 89 0.65 10.25 1.17
CA TRP A 89 0.81 9.40 0.00
C TRP A 89 -0.25 9.72 -1.05
N LYS A 90 0.17 10.23 -2.20
CA LYS A 90 -0.70 10.44 -3.35
C LYS A 90 -0.73 9.19 -4.21
N ARG A 91 -1.91 8.62 -4.43
CA ARG A 91 -2.14 7.55 -5.42
C ARG A 91 -1.76 8.05 -6.81
N VAL A 92 -0.89 7.31 -7.48
CA VAL A 92 -0.53 7.52 -8.89
C VAL A 92 -1.46 6.71 -9.78
N GLY A 93 -1.83 5.50 -9.34
CA GLY A 93 -2.75 4.61 -10.03
C GLY A 93 -2.17 3.22 -10.24
N LYS A 94 -2.87 2.42 -11.04
CA LYS A 94 -2.49 1.06 -11.42
C LYS A 94 -1.24 1.07 -12.32
N ILE A 95 -0.30 0.17 -12.05
CA ILE A 95 0.95 0.00 -12.83
C ILE A 95 1.09 -1.40 -13.45
N LEU A 96 0.35 -2.39 -12.96
CA LEU A 96 0.20 -3.70 -13.59
C LEU A 96 -1.24 -4.18 -13.37
N ASP A 97 -1.94 -4.45 -14.47
CA ASP A 97 -3.33 -4.89 -14.51
C ASP A 97 -3.38 -6.31 -15.08
N HIS A 98 -4.19 -7.18 -14.50
CA HIS A 98 -4.44 -8.52 -15.07
C HIS A 98 -4.97 -8.46 -16.51
N ALA A 99 -5.76 -7.42 -16.85
CA ALA A 99 -6.27 -7.23 -18.20
C ALA A 99 -5.22 -6.78 -19.22
N HIS A 100 -4.01 -6.40 -18.77
CA HIS A 100 -2.91 -6.02 -19.68
C HIS A 100 -2.14 -7.22 -20.24
N LEU A 101 -2.35 -8.41 -19.72
CA LEU A 101 -1.67 -9.63 -20.18
C LEU A 101 -2.71 -10.67 -20.66
N PRO A 102 -2.40 -11.48 -21.68
CA PRO A 102 -3.31 -12.48 -22.24
C PRO A 102 -3.73 -13.59 -21.26
#